data_AF-A0A968IGE5-F1
#
_entry.id   AF-A0A968IGE5-F1
#
_cell.length_a   1.000
_cell.length_b   1.000
_cell.length_c   1.000
_cell.angle_alpha   90.00
_cell.angle_beta   90.00
_cell.angle_gamma   90.00
#
_symmetry.space_group_name_H-M   'P 1'
#
loop_
_entity.id
_entity.type
_entity.pdbx_description
1 polymer ?
#
loop_
_entity_poly.entity_id
_entity_poly.type
_entity_poly.pdbx_seq_one_letter_code
_entity_poly.pdbx_strand_id
1 'polypeptide(L)'
;MNPEYAIPGLYWLNYFGAPYINLMQRERLISAPAYEVFENDGGVLVALDETPLNWQDESYKARERQVIEHLGSQYFFNRNEPERKTIAPDFDSLKK
;
A
#
# COMPACT_ATOMS: atom_id res chain seq x y z
N MET A 1 -11.49 0.02 -17.11
CA MET A 1 -10.94 -0.34 -15.78
C MET A 1 -11.20 0.88 -14.91
N ASN A 2 -11.99 0.72 -13.84
CA ASN A 2 -12.52 1.85 -13.08
C ASN A 2 -11.45 2.32 -12.08
N PRO A 3 -10.98 3.59 -12.13
CA PRO A 3 -9.98 4.12 -11.19
C PRO A 3 -10.45 4.09 -9.72
N GLU A 4 -11.75 3.89 -9.47
CA GLU A 4 -12.35 3.74 -8.13
C GLU A 4 -11.74 2.61 -7.28
N TYR A 5 -11.00 1.66 -7.85
CA TYR A 5 -10.42 0.53 -7.10
C TYR A 5 -8.90 0.62 -6.86
N ALA A 6 -8.23 1.63 -7.43
CA ALA A 6 -6.79 1.84 -7.19
C ALA A 6 -6.54 2.26 -5.74
N ILE A 7 -5.39 1.91 -5.16
CA ILE A 7 -4.98 2.52 -3.90
C ILE A 7 -4.63 3.99 -4.19
N PRO A 8 -5.31 4.99 -3.60
CA PRO A 8 -5.08 6.40 -3.96
C PRO A 8 -3.68 6.90 -3.64
N GLY A 9 -3.04 6.27 -2.64
CA GLY A 9 -1.69 6.55 -2.19
C GLY A 9 -1.35 5.70 -0.97
N LEU A 10 -0.10 5.75 -0.55
CA LEU A 10 0.33 5.10 0.69
C LEU A 10 0.28 6.14 1.82
N TYR A 11 -0.55 5.90 2.83
CA TYR A 11 -0.72 6.84 3.95
C TYR A 11 0.31 6.57 5.07
N TRP A 12 0.30 7.37 6.14
CA TRP A 12 1.18 7.15 7.29
C TRP A 12 1.03 5.74 7.90
N LEU A 13 -0.20 5.26 7.99
CA LEU A 13 -0.52 3.90 8.44
C LEU A 13 -1.54 3.28 7.48
N ASN A 14 -1.25 2.09 6.97
CA ASN A 14 -2.12 1.38 6.04
C ASN A 14 -2.38 -0.03 6.55
N TYR A 15 -3.61 -0.51 6.41
CA TYR A 15 -4.00 -1.88 6.68
C TYR A 15 -4.31 -2.61 5.37
N PHE A 16 -3.58 -3.69 5.10
CA PHE A 16 -3.78 -4.56 3.95
C PHE A 16 -4.44 -5.86 4.41
N GLY A 17 -5.75 -5.98 4.17
CA GLY A 17 -6.51 -7.19 4.45
C GLY A 17 -6.29 -8.28 3.39
N ALA A 18 -6.97 -9.41 3.58
CA ALA A 18 -6.89 -10.60 2.72
C ALA A 18 -6.90 -10.34 1.19
N PRO A 19 -7.72 -9.42 0.63
CA PRO A 19 -7.74 -9.19 -0.81
C PRO A 19 -6.42 -8.61 -1.33
N TYR A 20 -5.81 -7.72 -0.56
CA TYR A 20 -4.51 -7.13 -0.88
C TYR A 20 -3.36 -8.10 -0.60
N ILE A 21 -3.47 -8.93 0.45
CA ILE A 21 -2.49 -10.01 0.71
C ILE A 21 -2.47 -10.99 -0.47
N ASN A 22 -3.64 -11.39 -0.97
CA ASN A 22 -3.73 -12.29 -2.12
C ASN A 22 -3.17 -11.64 -3.40
N LEU A 23 -3.37 -10.34 -3.57
CA LEU A 23 -2.89 -9.59 -4.74
C LEU A 23 -1.38 -9.32 -4.72
N MET A 24 -0.84 -8.90 -3.59
CA MET A 24 0.55 -8.44 -3.44
C MET A 24 1.50 -9.52 -2.92
N GLN A 25 0.94 -10.63 -2.43
CA GLN A 25 1.60 -11.70 -1.68
C GLN A 25 2.02 -11.26 -0.27
N ARG A 26 1.78 -12.14 0.70
CA ARG A 26 2.03 -11.90 2.13
C ARG A 26 3.49 -11.52 2.39
N GLU A 27 4.43 -12.26 1.82
CA GLU A 27 5.87 -12.09 2.01
C GLU A 27 6.33 -10.69 1.58
N ARG A 28 5.71 -10.12 0.55
CA ARG A 28 6.02 -8.78 0.08
C ARG A 28 5.57 -7.70 1.06
N LEU A 29 4.38 -7.87 1.66
CA LEU A 29 3.85 -6.93 2.65
C LEU A 29 4.67 -6.96 3.95
N ILE A 30 4.97 -8.15 4.48
CA ILE A 30 5.69 -8.28 5.76
C ILE A 30 7.17 -7.88 5.67
N SER A 31 7.75 -7.88 4.46
CA SER A 31 9.14 -7.46 4.21
C SER A 31 9.26 -6.02 3.71
N ALA A 32 8.18 -5.24 3.76
CA ALA A 32 8.22 -3.85 3.29
C ALA A 32 9.26 -3.02 4.07
N PRO A 33 10.05 -2.15 3.38
CA PRO A 33 11.05 -1.30 4.01
C PRO A 33 10.41 -0.10 4.74
N ALA A 34 9.44 -0.39 5.60
CA ALA A 34 8.65 0.59 6.34
C ALA A 34 9.30 0.92 7.70
N TYR A 35 8.70 1.84 8.47
CA TYR A 35 9.13 2.10 9.85
C TYR A 35 8.84 0.89 10.72
N GLU A 36 7.61 0.40 10.58
CA GLU A 36 7.11 -0.75 11.31
C GLU A 36 6.16 -1.52 10.41
N VAL A 37 6.25 -2.85 10.50
CA VAL A 37 5.32 -3.77 9.87
C VAL A 37 4.81 -4.71 10.95
N PHE A 38 3.48 -4.77 11.09
CA PHE A 38 2.83 -5.64 12.07
C PHE A 38 1.80 -6.51 11.37
N GLU A 39 1.88 -7.81 11.59
CA GLU A 39 0.94 -8.77 11.04
C GLU A 39 0.05 -9.33 12.14
N ASN A 40 -1.24 -9.49 11.84
CA ASN A 40 -2.20 -10.19 12.68
C ASN A 40 -3.05 -11.16 11.83
N ASP A 41 -3.96 -11.89 12.49
CA ASP A 41 -4.82 -12.89 11.84
C ASP A 41 -5.67 -12.36 10.67
N GLY A 42 -5.87 -11.05 10.56
CA GLY A 42 -6.71 -10.43 9.54
C GLY A 42 -5.97 -9.69 8.41
N GLY A 43 -4.69 -9.36 8.60
CA GLY A 43 -4.00 -8.45 7.69
C GLY A 43 -2.59 -8.03 8.10
N VAL A 44 -2.01 -7.15 7.27
CA VAL A 44 -0.70 -6.52 7.53
C VAL A 44 -0.89 -5.02 7.69
N LEU A 45 -0.43 -4.47 8.81
CA LEU A 45 -0.24 -3.04 9.03
C LEU A 45 1.14 -2.63 8.55
N VAL A 46 1.21 -1.53 7.79
CA VAL A 46 2.45 -0.92 7.32
C VAL A 46 2.45 0.55 7.74
N ALA A 47 3.37 0.91 8.63
CA ALA A 47 3.56 2.28 9.13
C ALA A 47 4.81 2.92 8.51
N LEU A 48 4.70 4.17 8.06
CA LEU A 48 5.80 4.90 7.43
C LEU A 48 6.62 5.72 8.43
N ASP A 49 6.12 5.99 9.62
CA ASP A 49 6.85 6.75 10.63
C ASP A 49 6.26 6.50 12.02
N GLU A 50 6.93 6.96 13.07
CA GLU A 50 6.42 6.89 14.44
C GLU A 50 5.16 7.77 14.61
N THR A 51 5.07 8.87 13.85
CA THR A 51 3.98 9.85 13.96
C THR A 51 3.52 10.35 12.59
N PRO A 52 2.21 10.61 12.39
CA PRO A 52 1.70 11.17 11.14
C PRO A 52 2.14 12.62 10.91
N LEU A 53 2.71 13.30 11.93
CA LEU A 53 3.11 14.70 11.84
C LEU A 53 4.32 14.92 10.91
N ASN A 54 5.12 13.87 10.69
CA ASN A 54 6.36 13.94 9.91
C ASN A 54 6.16 13.76 8.40
N TRP A 55 4.91 13.83 7.90
CA TRP A 55 4.60 13.55 6.48
C TRP A 55 5.31 14.46 5.47
N GLN A 56 5.81 15.62 5.89
CA GLN A 56 6.56 16.55 5.04
C GLN A 56 8.07 16.28 5.02
N ASP A 57 8.57 15.46 5.94
CA ASP A 57 9.99 15.19 6.10
C ASP A 57 10.53 14.40 4.92
N GLU A 58 11.78 14.69 4.53
CA GLU A 58 12.41 14.01 3.41
C GLU A 58 12.65 12.52 3.68
N SER A 59 12.88 12.13 4.94
CA SER A 59 12.95 10.73 5.35
C SER A 59 11.63 10.00 5.16
N TYR A 60 10.51 10.65 5.50
CA TYR A 60 9.17 10.10 5.29
C TYR A 60 8.90 9.88 3.80
N LYS A 61 9.12 10.91 2.97
CA LYS A 61 8.92 10.83 1.52
C LYS A 61 9.82 9.78 0.86
N ALA A 62 11.05 9.65 1.32
CA ALA A 62 11.97 8.62 0.83
C ALA A 62 11.46 7.21 1.16
N ARG A 63 10.99 7.00 2.39
CA ARG A 63 10.42 5.71 2.82
C ARG A 63 9.12 5.38 2.12
N GLU A 64 8.22 6.37 1.97
CA GLU A 64 6.98 6.23 1.18
C GLU A 64 7.29 5.69 -0.23
N ARG A 65 8.27 6.32 -0.92
CA ARG A 65 8.70 5.89 -2.25
C ARG A 65 9.26 4.47 -2.24
N GLN A 66 10.14 4.15 -1.30
CA GLN A 66 10.75 2.81 -1.18
C GLN A 66 9.69 1.73 -0.94
N VAL A 67 8.69 2.00 -0.09
CA VAL A 67 7.61 1.05 0.17
C VAL A 67 6.71 0.89 -1.05
N ILE A 68 6.35 1.98 -1.75
CA ILE A 68 5.57 1.88 -3.00
C ILE A 68 6.32 1.07 -4.06
N GLU A 69 7.62 1.31 -4.24
CA GLU A 69 8.47 0.56 -5.17
C GLU A 69 8.54 -0.92 -4.80
N HIS A 70 8.72 -1.24 -3.51
CA HIS A 70 8.79 -2.62 -3.00
C HIS A 70 7.47 -3.38 -3.14
N LEU A 71 6.36 -2.75 -2.75
CA LEU A 71 5.03 -3.38 -2.83
C LEU A 71 4.59 -3.57 -4.29
N GLY A 72 4.95 -2.62 -5.15
CA GLY A 72 4.62 -2.62 -6.57
C GLY A 72 3.80 -1.39 -6.91
N SER A 73 4.44 -0.44 -7.60
CA SER A 73 3.82 0.83 -7.93
C SER A 73 2.51 0.66 -8.73
N GLN A 74 2.31 -0.45 -9.46
CA GLN A 74 1.11 -0.70 -10.24
C GLN A 74 -0.18 -0.80 -9.41
N TYR A 75 -0.07 -0.96 -8.09
CA TYR A 75 -1.23 -0.98 -7.20
C TYR A 75 -1.67 0.43 -6.74
N PHE A 76 -0.81 1.44 -6.93
CA PHE A 76 -1.01 2.79 -6.43
C PHE A 76 -1.28 3.77 -7.58
N PHE A 77 -2.17 4.73 -7.34
CA PHE A 77 -2.41 5.84 -8.26
C PHE A 77 -1.17 6.77 -8.33
N ASN A 78 -0.86 7.25 -9.52
CA ASN A 78 0.21 8.23 -9.73
C ASN A 78 -0.37 9.50 -10.35
N ARG A 79 -0.37 10.60 -9.59
CA ARG A 79 -0.87 11.91 -10.06
C ARG A 79 -0.11 12.45 -11.27
N ASN A 80 1.18 12.13 -11.41
CA ASN A 80 2.00 12.57 -12.53
C ASN A 80 1.76 11.75 -13.80
N GLU A 81 1.14 10.56 -13.66
CA GLU A 81 0.82 9.64 -14.75
C GLU A 81 -0.63 9.13 -14.59
N PRO A 82 -1.65 9.99 -14.69
CA PRO A 82 -3.04 9.62 -14.37
C PRO A 82 -3.62 8.55 -15.31
N GLU A 83 -3.11 8.47 -16.54
CA GLU A 83 -3.53 7.48 -17.56
C GLU A 83 -2.96 6.08 -17.31
N ARG A 84 -2.02 5.96 -16.36
CA ARG A 84 -1.37 4.69 -16.04
C ARG A 84 -2.39 3.74 -15.42
N LYS A 85 -2.51 2.55 -16.01
CA LYS A 85 -3.38 1.50 -15.49
C LYS A 85 -2.86 1.02 -14.13
N THR A 86 -3.79 0.89 -13.18
CA THR A 86 -3.54 0.30 -11.88
C THR A 86 -4.13 -1.11 -11.80
N ILE A 87 -3.66 -1.90 -10.85
CA ILE A 87 -4.19 -3.23 -10.54
C ILE A 87 -4.81 -3.18 -9.15
N ALA A 88 -6.02 -3.71 -9.01
CA ALA A 88 -6.76 -3.76 -7.75
C ALA A 88 -7.26 -5.19 -7.47
N PRO A 89 -7.53 -5.55 -6.21
CA PRO A 89 -8.15 -6.82 -5.89
C PRO A 89 -9.54 -6.94 -6.50
N ASP A 90 -9.94 -8.17 -6.81
CA ASP A 90 -11.34 -8.48 -7.13
C ASP A 90 -12.14 -8.58 -5.82
N PHE A 91 -12.83 -7.48 -5.47
CA PHE A 91 -13.65 -7.40 -4.27
C PHE A 91 -15.00 -8.12 -4.38
N ASP A 92 -15.47 -8.44 -5.60
CA ASP A 92 -16.75 -9.13 -5.78
C ASP A 92 -16.67 -10.61 -5.37
N SER A 93 -15.47 -11.20 -5.46
CA SER A 93 -15.19 -12.56 -4.99
C SER A 93 -15.41 -12.80 -3.48
N LEU A 94 -15.52 -11.71 -2.69
CA LEU A 94 -15.64 -11.74 -1.22
C LEU A 94 -17.08 -11.63 -0.73
N LYS A 95 -18.06 -11.33 -1.61
CA LYS A 95 -19.47 -11.11 -1.25
C LYS A 95 -20.27 -12.43 -1.10
N LYS A 96 -19.66 -13.49 -0.60
CA LYS A 96 -20.35 -14.78 -0.35
C LYS A 96 -21.18 -14.75 0.93
#